data_AF-A0A8J2UFB0-F1
#
_entry.id   AF-A0A8J2UFB0-F1
#
_cell.length_a   1.000
_cell.length_b   1.000
_cell.length_c   1.000
_cell.angle_alpha   90.00
_cell.angle_beta   90.00
_cell.angle_gamma   90.00
#
_symmetry.space_group_name_H-M   'P 1'
#
loop_
_entity.id
_entity.type
_entity.pdbx_description
1 polymer ?
#
loop_
_entity_poly.entity_id
_entity_poly.type
_entity_poly.pdbx_seq_one_letter_code
_entity_poly.pdbx_strand_id
1 'polypeptide(L)'
;MYDTEQLIQELNGSFGWELARGLRPEELEELLAENLNRWILTDFNALLQFLYRIDISETRVRSLLKEEPNEDAGRLLAKLVLERQWQKMQTRQQFRSGDASSDEERW
;
A
#
# COMPACT_ATOMS: atom_id res chain seq x y z
N MET A 1 -12.99 -2.29 -6.14
CA MET A 1 -12.57 -3.39 -5.26
C MET A 1 -11.25 -3.89 -5.79
N TYR A 2 -10.21 -3.97 -4.96
CA TYR A 2 -8.87 -4.42 -5.36
C TYR A 2 -8.81 -5.95 -5.39
N ASP A 3 -7.84 -6.52 -6.10
CA ASP A 3 -7.51 -7.95 -6.00
C ASP A 3 -6.70 -8.20 -4.71
N THR A 4 -7.37 -8.67 -3.67
CA THR A 4 -6.78 -8.89 -2.35
C THR A 4 -5.63 -9.89 -2.37
N GLU A 5 -5.73 -10.94 -3.19
CA GLU A 5 -4.70 -11.99 -3.24
C GLU A 5 -3.43 -11.44 -3.90
N GLN A 6 -3.56 -10.69 -5.00
CA GLN A 6 -2.39 -10.04 -5.61
C GLN A 6 -1.75 -9.00 -4.69
N LEU A 7 -2.55 -8.25 -3.91
CA LEU A 7 -2.02 -7.30 -2.93
C LEU A 7 -1.24 -8.00 -1.82
N ILE A 8 -1.75 -9.10 -1.28
CA ILE A 8 -1.05 -9.91 -0.28
C ILE A 8 0.29 -10.40 -0.83
N GLN A 9 0.31 -10.88 -2.08
CA GLN A 9 1.54 -11.33 -2.73
C GLN A 9 2.56 -10.21 -2.92
N GLU A 10 2.13 -9.02 -3.36
CA GLU A 10 3.03 -7.85 -3.49
C GLU A 10 3.53 -7.38 -2.12
N LEU A 11 2.66 -7.31 -1.10
CA LEU A 11 3.04 -6.87 0.24
C LEU A 11 4.07 -7.82 0.88
N ASN A 12 3.84 -9.13 0.76
CA ASN A 12 4.78 -10.13 1.26
C ASN A 12 6.10 -10.11 0.48
N GLY A 13 6.05 -10.07 -0.86
CA GLY A 13 7.23 -10.16 -1.72
C GLY A 13 8.10 -8.91 -1.73
N SER A 14 7.50 -7.72 -1.81
CA SER A 14 8.23 -6.45 -1.95
C SER A 14 8.63 -5.84 -0.61
N PHE A 15 7.90 -6.14 0.47
CA PHE A 15 8.09 -5.50 1.77
C PHE A 15 8.42 -6.49 2.90
N GLY A 16 8.42 -7.79 2.63
CA GLY A 16 8.77 -8.82 3.63
C GLY A 16 7.69 -9.00 4.70
N TRP A 17 6.44 -8.67 4.38
CA TRP A 17 5.32 -8.94 5.27
C TRP A 17 5.00 -10.44 5.29
N GLU A 18 4.36 -10.90 6.35
CA GLU A 18 3.95 -12.29 6.52
C GLU A 18 2.42 -12.40 6.60
N LEU A 19 1.73 -11.79 5.63
CA LEU A 19 0.27 -11.82 5.54
C LEU A 19 -0.22 -13.19 5.12
N ALA A 20 -1.26 -13.69 5.80
CA ALA A 20 -1.94 -14.92 5.40
C ALA A 20 -2.63 -14.75 4.03
N ARG A 21 -2.62 -15.82 3.23
CA ARG A 21 -3.37 -15.87 1.97
C ARG A 21 -4.86 -16.11 2.21
N GLY A 22 -5.70 -15.70 1.26
CA GLY A 22 -7.16 -15.91 1.34
C GLY A 22 -7.89 -15.00 2.33
N LEU A 23 -7.26 -13.91 2.80
CA LEU A 23 -7.95 -12.89 3.59
C LEU A 23 -9.01 -12.18 2.76
N ARG A 24 -10.11 -11.80 3.40
CA ARG A 24 -11.09 -10.88 2.83
C ARG A 24 -10.52 -9.45 2.80
N PRO A 25 -10.99 -8.58 1.90
CA PRO A 25 -10.53 -7.19 1.82
C PRO A 25 -10.57 -6.46 3.17
N GLU A 26 -11.64 -6.67 3.94
CA GLU A 26 -11.84 -6.02 5.24
C GLU A 26 -10.83 -6.53 6.28
N GLU A 27 -10.52 -7.82 6.26
CA GLU A 27 -9.53 -8.44 7.16
C GLU A 27 -8.11 -7.97 6.85
N LEU A 28 -7.79 -7.80 5.56
CA LEU A 28 -6.52 -7.23 5.14
C LEU A 28 -6.39 -5.76 5.60
N GLU A 29 -7.44 -4.95 5.42
CA GLU A 29 -7.46 -3.56 5.88
C GLU A 29 -7.27 -3.47 7.40
N GLU A 30 -8.01 -4.28 8.17
CA GLU A 30 -7.95 -4.28 9.63
C GLU A 30 -6.57 -4.70 10.16
N LEU A 31 -6.00 -5.78 9.61
CA LEU A 31 -4.67 -6.24 10.03
C LEU A 31 -3.56 -5.24 9.68
N LEU A 32 -3.67 -4.59 8.52
CA LEU A 32 -2.77 -3.48 8.17
C LEU A 32 -2.93 -2.31 9.15
N ALA A 33 -4.17 -1.94 9.47
CA ALA A 33 -4.46 -0.84 10.37
C ALA A 33 -3.86 -1.08 11.75
N GLU A 34 -4.02 -2.28 12.31
CA GLU A 34 -3.45 -2.65 13.61
C GLU A 34 -1.92 -2.57 13.61
N ASN A 35 -1.26 -3.08 12.57
CA ASN A 35 0.20 -3.04 12.47
C ASN A 35 0.73 -1.61 12.33
N LEU A 36 0.07 -0.80 11.49
CA LEU A 36 0.46 0.60 11.29
C LEU A 36 0.21 1.42 12.55
N ASN A 37 -0.92 1.20 13.24
CA ASN A 37 -1.21 1.84 14.52
C ASN A 37 -0.19 1.44 15.60
N ARG A 38 0.22 0.17 15.63
CA ARG A 38 1.30 -0.27 16.52
C ARG A 38 2.58 0.51 16.24
N TRP A 39 3.00 0.63 14.98
CA TRP A 39 4.19 1.42 14.66
C TRP A 39 4.04 2.91 14.97
N ILE A 40 2.86 3.52 14.78
CA ILE A 40 2.60 4.90 15.23
C ILE A 40 2.94 5.06 16.71
N LEU A 41 2.55 4.09 17.55
CA LEU A 41 2.69 4.15 18.99
C LEU A 41 4.05 3.69 19.51
N THR A 42 4.71 2.75 18.84
CA THR A 42 5.93 2.10 19.35
C THR A 42 7.20 2.46 18.58
N ASP A 43 7.10 2.68 17.28
CA ASP A 43 8.26 2.92 16.41
C ASP A 43 7.87 3.73 15.15
N PHE A 44 7.77 5.05 15.35
CA PHE A 44 7.39 5.96 14.27
C PHE A 44 8.43 6.00 13.14
N ASN A 45 9.71 5.69 13.42
CA ASN A 45 10.74 5.65 12.40
C ASN A 45 10.54 4.45 11.47
N ALA A 46 10.21 3.28 12.00
CA ALA A 46 9.86 2.10 11.20
C ALA A 46 8.65 2.37 10.29
N LEU A 47 7.63 3.06 10.82
CA LEU A 47 6.48 3.50 10.03
C LEU A 47 6.92 4.37 8.84
N LEU A 48 7.71 5.43 9.08
CA LEU A 48 8.17 6.33 8.03
C LEU A 48 9.02 5.62 6.97
N GLN A 49 9.93 4.74 7.40
CA GLN A 49 10.77 3.96 6.49
C GLN A 49 9.92 3.06 5.58
N PHE A 50 8.90 2.40 6.12
CA PHE A 50 7.96 1.62 5.33
C PHE A 50 7.17 2.48 4.34
N LEU A 51 6.56 3.57 4.83
CA LEU A 51 5.70 4.44 4.03
C LEU A 51 6.48 5.13 2.89
N TYR A 52 7.76 5.47 3.11
CA TYR A 52 8.61 6.03 2.07
C TYR A 52 8.87 5.04 0.93
N ARG A 53 9.01 3.73 1.21
CA ARG A 53 9.21 2.68 0.18
C ARG A 53 8.00 2.49 -0.73
N ILE A 54 6.85 3.06 -0.36
CA ILE A 54 5.60 3.01 -1.12
C ILE A 54 5.15 4.39 -1.63
N ASP A 55 6.09 5.33 -1.75
CA ASP A 55 5.85 6.67 -2.29
C ASP A 55 4.86 7.50 -1.46
N ILE A 56 4.94 7.37 -0.13
CA ILE A 56 4.24 8.21 0.84
C ILE A 56 5.28 9.00 1.65
N SER A 57 5.25 10.32 1.53
CA SER A 57 6.20 11.21 2.21
C SER A 57 5.85 11.41 3.68
N GLU A 58 6.87 11.62 4.52
CA GLU A 58 6.70 11.95 5.94
C GLU A 58 5.76 13.15 6.16
N THR A 59 5.88 14.19 5.34
CA THR A 59 4.99 15.35 5.40
C THR A 59 3.53 14.94 5.27
N ARG A 60 3.20 14.05 4.32
CA ARG A 60 1.83 13.56 4.12
C ARG A 60 1.34 12.77 5.33
N VAL A 61 2.19 11.92 5.91
CA VAL A 61 1.86 11.16 7.12
C VAL A 61 1.58 12.10 8.28
N ARG A 62 2.46 13.06 8.54
CA ARG A 62 2.30 14.01 9.64
C ARG A 62 1.08 14.92 9.47
N SER A 63 0.75 15.32 8.25
CA SER A 63 -0.48 16.08 7.98
C SER A 63 -1.71 15.24 8.28
N LEU A 64 -1.78 14.01 7.76
CA LEU A 64 -2.89 13.08 7.98
C LEU A 64 -3.15 12.84 9.47
N LEU A 65 -2.09 12.59 10.25
CA LEU A 65 -2.20 12.36 11.70
C LEU A 65 -2.63 13.60 12.50
N LYS A 66 -2.39 14.81 11.97
CA LYS A 66 -2.77 16.07 12.62
C LYS A 66 -4.20 16.49 12.29
N GLU A 67 -4.62 16.23 11.05
CA GLU A 67 -5.93 16.61 10.53
C GLU A 67 -7.04 15.70 11.10
N GLU A 68 -6.73 14.44 11.37
CA GLU A 68 -7.69 13.43 11.82
C GLU A 68 -7.34 12.84 13.21
N PRO A 69 -7.30 13.65 14.29
CA PRO A 69 -6.85 13.19 15.61
C PRO A 69 -7.82 12.24 16.33
N ASN A 70 -9.08 12.20 15.87
CA ASN A 70 -10.14 11.34 16.43
C ASN A 70 -10.42 10.11 15.56
N GLU A 71 -9.85 10.05 14.37
CA GLU A 71 -10.01 8.92 13.46
C GLU A 71 -8.90 7.90 13.72
N ASP A 72 -9.16 6.63 13.39
CA ASP A 72 -8.15 5.59 13.52
C ASP A 72 -7.06 5.81 12.46
N ALA A 73 -5.98 6.48 12.88
CA ALA A 73 -4.81 6.77 12.08
C ALA A 73 -4.24 5.52 11.38
N GLY A 74 -4.26 4.37 12.05
CA GLY A 74 -3.86 3.10 11.45
C GLY A 74 -4.74 2.74 10.26
N ARG A 75 -6.06 2.91 10.40
CA ARG A 75 -7.03 2.63 9.34
C ARG A 75 -6.88 3.55 8.13
N LEU A 76 -6.66 4.84 8.36
CA LEU A 76 -6.39 5.80 7.30
C LEU A 76 -5.12 5.42 6.51
N LEU A 77 -4.05 5.09 7.24
CA LEU A 77 -2.80 4.67 6.62
C LEU A 77 -2.94 3.33 5.89
N ALA A 78 -3.70 2.37 6.42
CA ALA A 78 -3.95 1.09 5.76
C ALA A 78 -4.63 1.27 4.40
N LYS A 79 -5.68 2.09 4.35
CA LYS A 79 -6.36 2.43 3.08
C LYS A 79 -5.39 3.07 2.09
N LEU A 80 -4.57 4.02 2.55
CA LEU A 80 -3.59 4.70 1.71
C LEU A 80 -2.53 3.71 1.16
N VAL A 81 -2.05 2.79 1.99
CA VAL A 81 -1.09 1.74 1.58
C VAL A 81 -1.68 0.86 0.49
N LEU A 82 -2.89 0.34 0.72
CA LEU A 82 -3.58 -0.54 -0.22
C LEU A 82 -3.85 0.16 -1.55
N GLU A 83 -4.33 1.40 -1.51
CA GLU A 83 -4.58 2.19 -2.71
C GLU A 83 -3.31 2.40 -3.52
N ARG A 84 -2.20 2.79 -2.88
CA ARG A 84 -0.91 3.00 -3.54
C ARG A 84 -0.37 1.73 -4.18
N GLN A 85 -0.42 0.59 -3.47
CA GLN A 85 0.05 -0.68 -4.04
C GLN A 85 -0.82 -1.10 -5.22
N TRP A 86 -2.14 -0.95 -5.10
CA TRP A 86 -3.05 -1.28 -6.19
C TRP A 86 -2.79 -0.43 -7.44
N GLN A 87 -2.67 0.90 -7.28
CA GLN A 87 -2.34 1.81 -8.39
C GLN A 87 -1.03 1.41 -9.08
N LYS A 88 0.02 1.14 -8.30
CA LYS A 88 1.32 0.72 -8.81
C LYS A 88 1.24 -0.58 -9.62
N MET A 89 0.45 -1.55 -9.15
CA MET A 89 0.23 -2.81 -9.86
C MET A 89 -0.53 -2.58 -11.18
N GLN A 90 -1.58 -1.76 -11.17
CA GLN A 90 -2.33 -1.41 -12.38
C GLN A 90 -1.43 -0.70 -13.40
N THR A 91 -0.61 0.24 -12.98
CA THR A 91 0.37 0.92 -13.85
C THR A 91 1.35 -0.08 -14.47
N ARG A 92 1.91 -1.01 -13.68
CA ARG A 92 2.79 -2.08 -14.20
C ARG A 92 2.09 -2.96 -15.25
N GLN A 93 0.81 -3.30 -15.04
CA GLN A 93 0.04 -4.09 -16.00
C GLN A 93 -0.19 -3.32 -17.31
N GLN A 94 -0.59 -2.04 -17.22
CA GLN A 94 -0.82 -1.20 -18.40
C GLN A 94 0.42 -1.08 -19.29
N PHE A 95 1.60 -0.86 -18.70
CA PHE A 95 2.85 -0.77 -19.48
C PHE A 95 3.31 -2.12 -20.05
N ARG A 96 3.08 -3.24 -19.33
CA ARG A 96 3.38 -4.59 -19.87
C ARG A 96 2.46 -4.97 -21.03
N SER A 97 1.22 -4.50 -21.04
CA SER A 97 0.28 -4.73 -22.14
C SER A 97 0.52 -3.79 -23.34
N GLY A 98 1.10 -2.61 -23.11
CA GLY A 98 1.46 -1.66 -24.16
C GLY A 98 2.64 -2.10 -25.04
N ASP A 99 3.59 -2.86 -24.48
CA ASP A 99 4.75 -3.37 -25.22
C ASP A 99 4.41 -4.51 -26.20
N ALA A 100 3.24 -5.15 -26.05
CA ALA A 100 2.76 -6.18 -26.98
C ALA A 100 2.03 -5.61 -28.20
N SER A 101 1.86 -4.27 -28.29
CA SER A 101 1.07 -3.59 -29.33
C SER A 101 1.83 -2.47 -30.06
N SER A 102 3.16 -2.41 -29.94
CA SER A 102 3.97 -1.37 -30.58
C SER A 102 5.06 -1.98 -31.45
N ASP A 103 4.67 -2.82 -32.41
CA ASP A 103 5.53 -3.27 -33.53
C ASP A 103 4.96 -2.82 -34.89
N GLU A 104 4.06 -1.83 -34.91
CA GLU A 104 3.62 -1.16 -36.13
C GLU A 104 3.88 0.35 -35.98
N GLU A 105 4.59 0.91 -36.96
CA GLU A 105 5.07 2.30 -37.05
C GLU A 105 6.33 2.62 -36.24
N ARG A 106 7.52 2.38 -36.84
CA ARG A 106 8.27 3.45 -37.55
C ARG A 106 9.34 2.88 -38.49
N TRP A 107 9.18 3.18 -39.77
CA TRP A 107 10.23 3.25 -40.79
C TRP A 107 11.09 4.50 -40.61
#